data_AF-D1BY16-F1
#
_entry.id   AF-D1BY16-F1
#
_cell.length_a   1.000
_cell.length_b   1.000
_cell.length_c   1.000
_cell.angle_alpha   90.00
_cell.angle_beta   90.00
_cell.angle_gamma   90.00
#
_symmetry.space_group_name_H-M   'P 1'
#
loop_
_entity.id
_entity.type
_entity.pdbx_description
1 polymer ?
#
loop_
_entity_poly.entity_id
_entity_poly.type
_entity_poly.pdbx_seq_one_letter_code
_entity_poly.pdbx_strand_id
1 'polypeptide(L)'
;MRRLVVFAVLAGVLLGPGACAVAIPLIAATLPGPACGALTVGNVPSSLMARTATGDVVRLAATELEHAATIITVGNAIDGVGRNGIVIALMAALTESRLRMLANTSTYPETAALPHDGDGSDHDSIGLFQMRPLAGWGTPAELMDSTYQARAFFGGPTGPNHGSPRGLLDITGWRSLPKGATAQAVEVSAYPDRYAAFEPVAGAILDALTAPSAAGGALAETTAVVFPLPSGTWTPTSDFGMRVNPVTGIRTLHAGADYAAASGTPILAAADGRVLAAGPRGGLGNHIEIEHTINGTTVVTIYGHIRDGGIHVAVGNTVRAGQQIGEVGSTGRSTGPHLHFEVHPDGTPGAPIDPVPWLAAAGATHAARAVTSEWCSA
;
A
#
# COMPACT_ATOMS: atom_id res chain seq x y z
N MET A 1 -15.87 64.83 43.61
CA MET A 1 -16.87 65.16 42.57
C MET A 1 -17.36 63.84 42.00
N ARG A 2 -18.54 63.34 42.45
CA ARG A 2 -19.83 63.32 41.71
C ARG A 2 -19.70 62.55 40.37
N ARG A 3 -20.34 61.41 40.05
CA ARG A 3 -21.61 60.72 40.42
C ARG A 3 -21.44 59.23 39.98
N LEU A 4 -21.76 58.15 40.71
CA LEU A 4 -23.06 57.59 41.11
C LEU A 4 -24.09 57.47 39.97
N VAL A 5 -24.27 56.26 39.40
CA VAL A 5 -25.59 55.71 39.04
C VAL A 5 -25.57 54.19 39.25
N VAL A 6 -26.36 53.78 40.23
CA VAL A 6 -26.83 52.42 40.54
C VAL A 6 -28.09 52.18 39.69
N PHE A 7 -28.26 50.96 39.16
CA PHE A 7 -29.59 50.43 38.90
C PHE A 7 -29.70 49.04 39.51
N ALA A 8 -30.72 48.90 40.34
CA ALA A 8 -31.11 47.67 40.99
C ALA A 8 -32.61 47.42 40.73
N VAL A 9 -32.95 46.13 40.82
CA VAL A 9 -34.28 45.54 41.10
C VAL A 9 -35.20 45.39 39.87
N LEU A 10 -35.51 44.13 39.52
CA LEU A 10 -36.77 43.53 39.98
C LEU A 10 -36.77 41.99 39.84
N ALA A 11 -37.06 41.34 40.97
CA ALA A 11 -37.40 39.94 41.08
C ALA A 11 -38.85 39.71 40.60
N GLY A 12 -39.05 38.65 39.82
CA GLY A 12 -40.36 38.10 39.52
C GLY A 12 -40.31 36.59 39.75
N VAL A 13 -40.68 36.17 40.97
CA VAL A 13 -40.98 34.78 41.30
C VAL A 13 -42.44 34.52 40.92
N LEU A 14 -42.67 33.57 40.01
CA LEU A 14 -43.99 32.98 39.75
C LEU A 14 -43.86 31.47 39.95
N LEU A 15 -44.55 30.98 40.98
CA LEU A 15 -44.73 29.58 41.34
C LEU A 15 -45.67 28.89 40.34
N GLY A 16 -45.27 27.70 39.86
CA GLY A 16 -46.10 26.77 39.09
C GLY A 16 -45.44 25.39 38.97
N PRO A 17 -46.20 24.28 38.93
CA PRO A 17 -45.83 23.06 39.63
C PRO A 17 -45.15 22.00 38.75
N GLY A 18 -44.29 21.19 39.38
CA GLY A 18 -44.03 19.81 38.96
C GLY A 18 -42.96 19.63 37.87
N ALA A 19 -41.78 19.21 38.30
CA ALA A 19 -41.04 18.10 37.70
C ALA A 19 -39.78 17.84 38.54
N CYS A 20 -39.67 16.63 39.09
CA CYS A 20 -38.41 16.14 39.64
C CYS A 20 -37.35 16.13 38.53
N ALA A 21 -36.49 17.14 38.50
CA ALA A 21 -35.31 17.12 37.65
C ALA A 21 -34.26 16.23 38.32
N VAL A 22 -34.13 15.00 37.82
CA VAL A 22 -32.96 14.14 38.07
C VAL A 22 -31.77 14.84 37.42
N ALA A 23 -30.87 15.39 38.23
CA ALA A 23 -29.60 15.91 37.76
C ALA A 23 -28.71 14.74 37.34
N ILE A 24 -28.65 14.47 36.02
CA ILE A 24 -27.62 13.61 35.44
C ILE A 24 -26.37 14.49 35.30
N PRO A 25 -25.24 14.18 35.95
CA PRO A 25 -24.02 14.92 35.74
C PRO A 25 -23.58 14.69 34.29
N LEU A 26 -23.60 15.75 33.49
CA LEU A 26 -23.02 15.75 32.17
C LEU A 26 -21.50 15.72 32.34
N ILE A 27 -20.93 14.51 32.43
CA ILE A 27 -19.51 14.31 32.20
C ILE A 27 -19.31 14.61 30.72
N ALA A 28 -18.93 15.84 30.41
CA ALA A 28 -18.35 16.17 29.13
C ALA A 28 -17.02 15.42 29.04
N ALA A 29 -17.08 14.18 28.55
CA ALA A 29 -15.90 13.50 28.05
C ALA A 29 -15.40 14.37 26.89
N THR A 30 -14.37 15.17 27.14
CA THR A 30 -13.55 15.73 26.07
C THR A 30 -12.98 14.53 25.34
N LEU A 31 -13.61 14.15 24.23
CA LEU A 31 -13.01 13.22 23.30
C LEU A 31 -11.68 13.85 22.88
N PRO A 32 -10.53 13.20 23.10
CA PRO A 32 -9.31 13.65 22.48
C PRO A 32 -9.56 13.65 20.97
N GLY A 33 -9.34 14.80 20.32
CA GLY A 33 -9.25 14.84 18.86
C GLY A 33 -8.21 13.82 18.38
N PRO A 34 -8.26 13.39 17.12
CA PRO A 34 -7.32 12.39 16.61
C PRO A 34 -5.91 12.91 16.86
N ALA A 35 -5.18 12.23 17.75
CA ALA A 35 -3.76 12.44 17.89
C ALA A 35 -3.15 12.22 16.51
N CYS A 36 -2.29 13.13 16.06
CA CYS A 36 -1.54 12.96 14.82
C CYS A 36 -0.68 11.69 15.01
N GLY A 37 -1.18 10.56 14.53
CA GLY A 37 -0.65 9.25 14.89
C GLY A 37 0.78 9.09 14.39
N ALA A 38 1.67 8.62 15.26
CA ALA A 38 2.98 8.12 14.83
C ALA A 38 2.77 7.01 13.78
N LEU A 39 3.50 7.09 12.68
CA LEU A 39 3.50 6.06 11.63
C LEU A 39 4.25 4.84 12.15
N THR A 40 3.62 3.67 12.09
CA THR A 40 4.30 2.39 12.37
C THR A 40 4.60 1.73 11.04
N VAL A 41 5.87 1.43 10.78
CA VAL A 41 6.23 0.65 9.60
C VAL A 41 5.78 -0.80 9.80
N GLY A 42 4.96 -1.30 8.88
CA GLY A 42 4.45 -2.66 8.84
C GLY A 42 5.36 -3.62 8.04
N ASN A 43 4.78 -4.71 7.54
CA ASN A 43 5.52 -5.69 6.75
C ASN A 43 5.94 -5.11 5.39
N VAL A 44 7.22 -5.27 5.05
CA VAL A 44 7.75 -4.87 3.74
C VAL A 44 7.33 -5.92 2.70
N PRO A 45 6.58 -5.55 1.64
CA PRO A 45 6.17 -6.51 0.61
C PRO A 45 7.35 -6.89 -0.29
N SER A 46 7.27 -8.06 -0.93
CA SER A 46 8.32 -8.55 -1.85
C SER A 46 8.46 -7.72 -3.12
N SER A 47 7.42 -7.00 -3.51
CA SER A 47 7.46 -5.99 -4.57
C SER A 47 6.30 -5.01 -4.46
N LEU A 48 6.46 -3.84 -5.08
CA LEU A 48 5.41 -2.83 -5.25
C LEU A 48 5.45 -2.32 -6.69
N MET A 49 4.28 -2.21 -7.32
CA MET A 49 4.12 -1.52 -8.59
C MET A 49 3.33 -0.24 -8.37
N ALA A 50 3.83 0.87 -8.87
CA ALA A 50 3.15 2.17 -8.82
C ALA A 50 3.37 2.92 -10.13
N ARG A 51 2.61 3.99 -10.36
CA ARG A 51 2.76 4.86 -11.52
C ARG A 51 3.26 6.23 -11.12
N THR A 52 4.17 6.81 -11.89
CA THR A 52 4.56 8.21 -11.77
C THR A 52 3.39 9.12 -12.20
N ALA A 53 3.51 10.42 -11.91
CA ALA A 53 2.56 11.43 -12.39
C ALA A 53 2.52 11.52 -13.92
N THR A 54 3.60 11.11 -14.61
CA THR A 54 3.69 11.02 -16.08
C THR A 54 3.06 9.75 -16.65
N GLY A 55 2.66 8.79 -15.79
CA GLY A 55 2.02 7.53 -16.17
C GLY A 55 2.97 6.34 -16.30
N ASP A 56 4.28 6.55 -16.14
CA ASP A 56 5.30 5.50 -16.22
C ASP A 56 5.17 4.52 -15.06
N VAL A 57 5.29 3.22 -15.36
CA VAL A 57 5.22 2.17 -14.34
C VAL A 57 6.59 2.01 -13.68
N VAL A 58 6.61 2.12 -12.35
CA VAL A 58 7.77 1.84 -11.50
C VAL A 58 7.51 0.52 -10.79
N ARG A 59 8.47 -0.39 -10.86
CA ARG A 59 8.50 -1.63 -10.07
C ARG A 59 9.63 -1.51 -9.06
N LEU A 60 9.29 -1.72 -7.80
CA LEU A 60 10.23 -1.78 -6.67
C LEU A 60 10.24 -3.22 -6.16
N ALA A 61 11.42 -3.78 -5.92
CA ALA A 61 11.59 -5.06 -5.25
C ALA A 61 11.71 -4.86 -3.73
N ALA A 62 11.83 -5.97 -2.99
CA ALA A 62 11.93 -5.97 -1.54
C ALA A 62 13.04 -5.05 -1.02
N THR A 63 14.23 -5.09 -1.63
CA THR A 63 15.39 -4.29 -1.21
C THR A 63 15.12 -2.79 -1.29
N GLU A 64 14.53 -2.28 -2.38
CA GLU A 64 14.18 -0.85 -2.46
C GLU A 64 13.12 -0.46 -1.41
N LEU A 65 12.21 -1.38 -1.08
CA LEU A 65 11.17 -1.16 -0.08
C LEU A 65 11.71 -1.25 1.36
N GLU A 66 12.77 -2.01 1.61
CA GLU A 66 13.51 -2.01 2.89
C GLU A 66 14.23 -0.68 3.11
N HIS A 67 14.84 -0.12 2.06
CA HIS A 67 15.42 1.23 2.11
C HIS A 67 14.34 2.29 2.36
N ALA A 68 13.19 2.19 1.70
CA ALA A 68 12.06 3.06 1.96
C ALA A 68 11.53 2.94 3.39
N ALA A 69 11.41 1.73 3.93
CA ALA A 69 11.03 1.47 5.32
C ALA A 69 11.98 2.16 6.31
N THR A 70 13.28 2.18 6.01
CA THR A 70 14.28 2.91 6.81
C THR A 70 14.02 4.42 6.78
N ILE A 71 13.81 5.01 5.60
CA ILE A 71 13.50 6.44 5.45
C ILE A 71 12.25 6.82 6.25
N ILE A 72 11.20 6.01 6.18
CA ILE A 72 9.94 6.22 6.90
C ILE A 72 10.16 6.13 8.41
N THR A 73 10.86 5.10 8.87
CA THR A 73 11.15 4.88 10.30
C THR A 73 11.92 6.06 10.89
N VAL A 74 12.98 6.50 10.19
CA VAL A 74 13.79 7.65 10.61
C VAL A 74 12.96 8.93 10.60
N GLY A 75 12.26 9.22 9.51
CA GLY A 75 11.47 10.45 9.40
C GLY A 75 10.34 10.52 10.42
N ASN A 76 9.73 9.39 10.76
CA ASN A 76 8.68 9.34 11.77
C ASN A 76 9.21 9.59 13.20
N ALA A 77 10.48 9.27 13.46
CA ALA A 77 11.12 9.50 14.75
C ALA A 77 11.61 10.95 14.95
N ILE A 78 11.57 11.80 13.91
CA ILE A 78 12.06 13.18 13.95
C ILE A 78 10.88 14.15 14.02
N ASP A 79 10.80 14.88 15.13
CA ASP A 79 9.80 15.93 15.33
C ASP A 79 9.86 16.96 14.19
N GLY A 80 8.68 17.27 13.65
CA GLY A 80 8.55 18.26 12.60
C GLY A 80 8.72 17.74 11.17
N VAL A 81 9.14 16.48 10.94
CA VAL A 81 9.15 15.89 9.58
C VAL A 81 7.72 15.53 9.15
N GLY A 82 7.07 14.63 9.89
CA GLY A 82 5.72 14.16 9.60
C GLY A 82 5.54 13.53 8.21
N ARG A 83 4.29 13.19 7.87
CA ARG A 83 3.95 12.44 6.64
C ARG A 83 4.47 13.11 5.36
N ASN A 84 4.30 14.42 5.23
CA ASN A 84 4.74 15.16 4.04
C ASN A 84 6.27 15.18 3.90
N GLY A 85 7.01 15.31 5.00
CA GLY A 85 8.47 15.26 4.95
C GLY A 85 8.98 13.89 4.50
N ILE A 86 8.35 12.81 4.98
CA ILE A 86 8.66 11.43 4.55
C ILE A 86 8.38 11.24 3.06
N VAL A 87 7.23 11.71 2.55
CA VAL A 87 6.93 11.66 1.11
C VAL A 87 8.00 12.41 0.30
N ILE A 88 8.44 13.57 0.75
CA ILE A 88 9.50 14.36 0.09
C ILE A 88 10.82 13.57 0.03
N ALA A 89 11.22 12.91 1.13
CA ALA A 89 12.42 12.08 1.15
C ALA A 89 12.31 10.87 0.20
N LEU A 90 11.17 10.19 0.19
CA LEU A 90 10.93 9.09 -0.74
C LEU A 90 10.98 9.56 -2.20
N MET A 91 10.41 10.73 -2.51
CA MET A 91 10.50 11.33 -3.85
C MET A 91 11.95 11.62 -4.25
N ALA A 92 12.78 12.14 -3.33
CA ALA A 92 14.19 12.39 -3.57
C ALA A 92 14.94 11.09 -3.86
N ALA A 93 14.89 10.10 -2.96
CA ALA A 93 15.58 8.83 -3.16
C ALA A 93 15.11 8.06 -4.41
N LEU A 94 13.82 8.14 -4.76
CA LEU A 94 13.31 7.59 -6.02
C LEU A 94 13.90 8.28 -7.25
N THR A 95 14.11 9.59 -7.18
CA THR A 95 14.64 10.38 -8.29
C THR A 95 16.14 10.16 -8.46
N GLU A 96 16.87 10.16 -7.34
CA GLU A 96 18.34 10.11 -7.32
C GLU A 96 18.89 8.71 -7.60
N SER A 97 18.32 7.68 -7.00
CA SER A 97 18.85 6.31 -7.11
C SER A 97 17.81 5.24 -7.39
N ARG A 98 16.54 5.60 -7.55
CA ARG A 98 15.41 4.65 -7.55
C ARG A 98 15.34 3.84 -6.25
N LEU A 99 15.64 4.46 -5.10
CA LEU A 99 15.73 3.82 -3.78
C LEU A 99 16.83 2.76 -3.65
N ARG A 100 17.85 2.78 -4.52
CA ARG A 100 19.00 1.88 -4.43
C ARG A 100 20.14 2.51 -3.64
N MET A 101 20.81 1.72 -2.82
CA MET A 101 22.05 2.10 -2.15
C MET A 101 23.21 1.97 -3.15
N LEU A 102 23.61 3.06 -3.80
CA LEU A 102 24.67 3.05 -4.80
C LEU A 102 26.04 3.39 -4.18
N ALA A 103 27.01 2.49 -4.34
CA ALA A 103 28.41 2.79 -4.09
C ALA A 103 28.96 3.75 -5.16
N ASN A 104 30.19 4.24 -4.97
CA ASN A 104 30.94 4.95 -6.01
C ASN A 104 32.39 4.48 -5.98
N THR A 105 32.62 3.30 -6.52
CA THR A 105 33.92 2.61 -6.42
C THR A 105 35.01 3.32 -7.22
N SER A 106 34.63 4.14 -8.19
CA SER A 106 35.55 4.94 -8.99
C SER A 106 36.19 6.09 -8.21
N THR A 107 35.43 6.74 -7.33
CA THR A 107 35.89 7.87 -6.51
C THR A 107 36.33 7.40 -5.12
N TYR A 108 35.61 6.44 -4.56
CA TYR A 108 35.83 5.87 -3.22
C TYR A 108 35.90 4.35 -3.31
N PRO A 109 37.04 3.76 -3.72
CA PRO A 109 37.20 2.32 -3.89
C PRO A 109 36.83 1.49 -2.66
N GLU A 110 36.97 2.05 -1.45
CA GLU A 110 36.57 1.42 -0.19
C GLU A 110 35.07 1.10 -0.09
N THR A 111 34.22 1.82 -0.83
CA THR A 111 32.77 1.60 -0.83
C THR A 111 32.37 0.27 -1.48
N ALA A 112 33.25 -0.33 -2.30
CA ALA A 112 33.04 -1.65 -2.89
C ALA A 112 32.89 -2.75 -1.83
N ALA A 113 33.47 -2.56 -0.64
CA ALA A 113 33.42 -3.53 0.45
C ALA A 113 32.22 -3.33 1.39
N LEU A 114 31.44 -2.26 1.20
CA LEU A 114 30.27 -1.93 2.02
C LEU A 114 28.98 -2.47 1.36
N PRO A 115 27.91 -2.79 2.11
CA PRO A 115 26.65 -3.24 1.53
C PRO A 115 26.07 -2.23 0.54
N HIS A 116 25.80 -2.66 -0.69
CA HIS A 116 25.28 -1.81 -1.76
C HIS A 116 24.44 -2.62 -2.76
N ASP A 117 23.56 -1.92 -3.47
CA ASP A 117 22.68 -2.51 -4.49
C ASP A 117 23.26 -2.33 -5.91
N GLY A 118 24.30 -1.51 -6.05
CA GLY A 118 24.98 -1.24 -7.31
C GLY A 118 26.06 -0.19 -7.15
N ASP A 119 26.66 0.17 -8.28
CA ASP A 119 27.72 1.17 -8.36
C ASP A 119 27.26 2.34 -9.24
N GLY A 120 27.41 3.55 -8.73
CA GLY A 120 27.19 4.81 -9.42
C GLY A 120 28.53 5.49 -9.76
N SER A 121 28.47 6.53 -10.58
CA SER A 121 29.66 7.26 -11.01
C SER A 121 29.42 8.74 -11.24
N ASP A 122 28.25 9.25 -10.83
CA ASP A 122 27.95 10.67 -10.96
C ASP A 122 28.71 11.45 -9.90
N HIS A 123 29.73 12.20 -10.32
CA HIS A 123 30.64 12.92 -9.44
C HIS A 123 31.16 12.04 -8.28
N ASP A 124 31.14 12.56 -7.07
CA ASP A 124 31.47 11.87 -5.82
C ASP A 124 30.22 11.42 -5.05
N SER A 125 29.06 11.32 -5.71
CA SER A 125 27.79 10.99 -5.07
C SER A 125 27.73 9.53 -4.60
N ILE A 126 27.08 9.31 -3.46
CA ILE A 126 26.90 7.99 -2.82
C ILE A 126 25.46 7.86 -2.31
N GLY A 127 24.93 6.64 -2.38
CA GLY A 127 23.80 6.22 -1.55
C GLY A 127 22.41 6.49 -2.13
N LEU A 128 21.39 6.48 -1.26
CA LEU A 128 19.97 6.61 -1.63
C LEU A 128 19.65 7.97 -2.23
N PHE A 129 20.26 9.02 -1.69
CA PHE A 129 20.01 10.41 -2.08
C PHE A 129 21.13 10.97 -2.97
N GLN A 130 22.09 10.13 -3.37
CA GLN A 130 23.26 10.58 -4.16
C GLN A 130 23.99 11.76 -3.49
N MET A 131 24.16 11.68 -2.17
CA MET A 131 24.84 12.70 -1.37
C MET A 131 26.34 12.67 -1.59
N ARG A 132 26.97 13.85 -1.52
CA ARG A 132 28.38 14.05 -1.88
C ARG A 132 29.25 14.29 -0.64
N PRO A 133 30.26 13.45 -0.34
CA PRO A 133 31.19 13.71 0.75
C PRO A 133 31.93 15.04 0.60
N LEU A 134 32.33 15.42 -0.62
CA LEU A 134 33.03 16.69 -0.86
C LEU A 134 32.14 17.92 -0.62
N ALA A 135 30.81 17.76 -0.69
CA ALA A 135 29.87 18.82 -0.31
C ALA A 135 29.62 18.90 1.20
N GLY A 136 30.19 17.98 1.99
CA GLY A 136 30.08 17.95 3.45
C GLY A 136 28.89 17.15 3.99
N TRP A 137 28.24 16.32 3.17
CA TRP A 137 27.10 15.50 3.62
C TRP A 137 27.47 14.40 4.61
N GLY A 138 28.73 13.96 4.63
CA GLY A 138 29.24 12.88 5.48
C GLY A 138 30.45 12.20 4.84
N THR A 139 31.09 11.29 5.56
CA THR A 139 32.14 10.42 5.01
C THR A 139 31.55 9.34 4.07
N PRO A 140 32.33 8.74 3.17
CA PRO A 140 31.85 7.64 2.33
C PRO A 140 31.22 6.49 3.12
N ALA A 141 31.80 6.12 4.27
CA ALA A 141 31.26 5.07 5.13
C ALA A 141 29.91 5.46 5.76
N GLU A 142 29.76 6.71 6.20
CA GLU A 142 28.49 7.22 6.71
C GLU A 142 27.42 7.32 5.61
N LEU A 143 27.80 7.72 4.39
CA LEU A 143 26.86 7.79 3.27
C LEU A 143 26.47 6.42 2.70
N MET A 144 27.18 5.34 3.04
CA MET A 144 26.74 3.96 2.76
C MET A 144 25.77 3.41 3.82
N ASP A 145 25.41 4.20 4.84
CA ASP A 145 24.39 3.87 5.84
C ASP A 145 23.07 4.60 5.51
N SER A 146 22.00 3.84 5.28
CA SER A 146 20.68 4.38 4.93
C SER A 146 20.02 5.17 6.06
N THR A 147 20.30 4.82 7.32
CA THR A 147 19.81 5.55 8.50
C THR A 147 20.52 6.90 8.62
N TYR A 148 21.84 6.93 8.44
CA TYR A 148 22.61 8.17 8.43
C TYR A 148 22.11 9.11 7.34
N GLN A 149 22.01 8.61 6.10
CA GLN A 149 21.55 9.40 4.95
C GLN A 149 20.14 9.97 5.17
N ALA A 150 19.20 9.17 5.67
CA ALA A 150 17.86 9.65 5.97
C ALA A 150 17.89 10.76 7.03
N ARG A 151 18.70 10.61 8.09
CA ARG A 151 18.87 11.66 9.11
C ARG A 151 19.51 12.92 8.54
N ALA A 152 20.51 12.79 7.66
CA ALA A 152 21.14 13.91 6.98
C ALA A 152 20.14 14.65 6.08
N PHE A 153 19.35 13.90 5.28
CA PHE A 153 18.32 14.45 4.41
C PHE A 153 17.29 15.27 5.19
N PHE A 154 16.80 14.75 6.32
CA PHE A 154 15.85 15.49 7.15
C PHE A 154 16.51 16.68 7.85
N GLY A 155 17.79 16.56 8.24
CA GLY A 155 18.59 17.63 8.82
C GLY A 155 18.00 18.19 10.12
N GLY A 156 18.07 19.50 10.30
CA GLY A 156 17.61 20.17 11.51
C GLY A 156 18.59 20.06 12.69
N PRO A 157 18.17 20.47 13.90
CA PRO A 157 19.05 20.58 15.06
C PRO A 157 19.74 19.28 15.50
N THR A 158 19.16 18.13 15.13
CA THR A 158 19.66 16.79 15.47
C THR A 158 20.21 16.03 14.26
N GLY A 159 20.26 16.67 13.08
CA GLY A 159 20.83 16.11 11.86
C GLY A 159 22.36 15.99 11.94
N PRO A 160 22.96 14.91 11.40
CA PRO A 160 24.41 14.70 11.44
C PRO A 160 25.22 15.70 10.59
N ASN A 161 24.55 16.39 9.66
CA ASN A 161 25.08 17.47 8.83
C ASN A 161 25.16 18.84 9.54
N HIS A 162 24.70 18.95 10.79
CA HIS A 162 24.81 20.17 11.60
C HIS A 162 24.32 21.46 10.88
N GLY A 163 23.31 21.33 10.02
CA GLY A 163 22.73 22.42 9.22
C GLY A 163 23.49 22.79 7.94
N SER A 164 24.59 22.11 7.61
CA SER A 164 25.33 22.33 6.36
C SER A 164 26.02 21.04 5.84
N PRO A 165 25.64 20.52 4.66
CA PRO A 165 24.53 20.96 3.81
C PRO A 165 23.19 20.96 4.54
N ARG A 166 22.28 21.85 4.15
CA ARG A 166 20.97 21.96 4.79
C ARG A 166 20.11 20.72 4.50
N GLY A 167 19.43 20.18 5.51
CA GLY A 167 18.37 19.19 5.29
C GLY A 167 17.00 19.84 5.15
N LEU A 168 15.96 19.00 5.07
CA LEU A 168 14.55 19.41 4.95
C LEU A 168 14.14 20.42 6.01
N LEU A 169 14.45 20.14 7.29
CA LEU A 169 14.02 20.94 8.42
C LEU A 169 14.73 22.30 8.53
N ASP A 170 15.86 22.45 7.84
CA ASP A 170 16.62 23.71 7.78
C ASP A 170 16.04 24.69 6.73
N ILE A 171 15.10 24.24 5.90
CA ILE A 171 14.44 25.06 4.88
C ILE A 171 13.26 25.83 5.50
N THR A 172 13.40 27.15 5.60
CA THR A 172 12.34 28.01 6.13
C THR A 172 11.07 27.91 5.28
N GLY A 173 9.93 27.61 5.91
CA GLY A 173 8.63 27.57 5.24
C GLY A 173 8.39 26.37 4.33
N TRP A 174 9.24 25.33 4.38
CA TRP A 174 9.19 24.17 3.48
C TRP A 174 7.81 23.50 3.39
N ARG A 175 7.04 23.53 4.48
CA ARG A 175 5.68 22.96 4.55
C ARG A 175 4.67 23.62 3.60
N SER A 176 4.94 24.85 3.17
CA SER A 176 4.09 25.60 2.25
C SER A 176 4.56 25.50 0.80
N LEU A 177 5.72 24.88 0.56
CA LEU A 177 6.25 24.67 -0.79
C LEU A 177 5.65 23.39 -1.40
N PRO A 178 5.51 23.32 -2.74
CA PRO A 178 5.23 22.07 -3.42
C PRO A 178 6.29 21.01 -3.09
N LYS A 179 5.88 19.76 -2.85
CA LYS A 179 6.78 18.69 -2.37
C LYS A 179 8.00 18.49 -3.28
N GLY A 180 7.80 18.52 -4.59
CA GLY A 180 8.90 18.42 -5.55
C GLY A 180 9.90 19.58 -5.48
N ALA A 181 9.41 20.81 -5.28
CA ALA A 181 10.26 21.98 -5.07
C ALA A 181 11.03 21.89 -3.74
N THR A 182 10.42 21.30 -2.71
CA THR A 182 11.10 21.05 -1.43
C THR A 182 12.19 19.99 -1.56
N ALA A 183 11.93 18.88 -2.27
CA ALA A 183 12.96 17.87 -2.56
C ALA A 183 14.15 18.49 -3.30
N GLN A 184 13.87 19.24 -4.37
CA GLN A 184 14.89 20.01 -5.09
C GLN A 184 15.65 20.99 -4.19
N ALA A 185 15.01 21.61 -3.20
CA ALA A 185 15.66 22.56 -2.31
C ALA A 185 16.64 21.90 -1.33
N VAL A 186 16.46 20.60 -1.03
CA VAL A 186 17.41 19.78 -0.27
C VAL A 186 18.54 19.29 -1.18
N GLU A 187 18.20 18.67 -2.31
CA GLU A 187 19.18 18.01 -3.21
C GLU A 187 20.00 18.99 -4.06
N VAL A 188 19.41 20.13 -4.44
CA VAL A 188 20.03 21.14 -5.32
C VAL A 188 20.48 20.52 -6.66
N SER A 189 19.63 19.69 -7.25
CA SER A 189 19.89 19.05 -8.54
C SER A 189 19.79 20.03 -9.73
N ALA A 190 20.38 19.66 -10.87
CA ALA A 190 20.27 20.41 -12.12
C ALA A 190 18.89 20.29 -12.80
N TYR A 191 18.02 19.38 -12.32
CA TYR A 191 16.74 19.05 -12.96
C TYR A 191 15.56 19.14 -11.97
N PRO A 192 15.12 20.35 -11.61
CA PRO A 192 14.19 20.59 -10.50
C PRO A 192 12.81 19.95 -10.66
N ASP A 193 12.36 19.74 -11.90
CA ASP A 193 11.00 19.25 -12.18
C ASP A 193 10.86 17.73 -12.03
N ARG A 194 11.95 16.99 -11.81
CA ARG A 194 11.93 15.51 -11.79
C ARG A 194 11.27 14.92 -10.56
N TYR A 195 11.41 15.54 -9.39
CA TYR A 195 10.91 14.98 -8.14
C TYR A 195 9.39 14.86 -8.11
N ALA A 196 8.69 15.87 -8.63
CA ALA A 196 7.22 15.89 -8.63
C ALA A 196 6.60 14.69 -9.35
N ALA A 197 7.30 14.12 -10.35
CA ALA A 197 6.83 12.94 -11.05
C ALA A 197 6.69 11.71 -10.14
N PHE A 198 7.46 11.63 -9.04
CA PHE A 198 7.46 10.50 -8.11
C PHE A 198 6.53 10.67 -6.91
N GLU A 199 5.82 11.80 -6.77
CA GLU A 199 4.89 12.01 -5.64
C GLU A 199 3.86 10.88 -5.49
N PRO A 200 3.20 10.37 -6.56
CA PRO A 200 2.26 9.27 -6.44
C PRO A 200 2.92 7.94 -6.03
N VAL A 201 4.15 7.70 -6.47
CA VAL A 201 4.91 6.48 -6.11
C VAL A 201 5.33 6.54 -4.64
N ALA A 202 5.84 7.68 -4.19
CA ALA A 202 6.19 7.91 -2.78
C ALA A 202 4.97 7.77 -1.85
N GLY A 203 3.80 8.26 -2.27
CA GLY A 203 2.53 8.05 -1.58
C GLY A 203 2.18 6.56 -1.47
N ALA A 204 2.25 5.83 -2.58
CA ALA A 204 1.96 4.39 -2.60
C ALA A 204 2.91 3.56 -1.72
N ILE A 205 4.19 3.91 -1.67
CA ILE A 205 5.16 3.28 -0.77
C ILE A 205 4.79 3.56 0.69
N LEU A 206 4.52 4.83 1.01
CA LEU A 206 4.18 5.22 2.37
C LEU A 206 2.90 4.53 2.82
N ASP A 207 1.88 4.46 1.97
CA ASP A 207 0.64 3.72 2.25
C ASP A 207 0.90 2.23 2.42
N ALA A 208 1.66 1.60 1.53
CA ALA A 208 1.97 0.17 1.62
C ALA A 208 2.74 -0.19 2.90
N LEU A 209 3.62 0.70 3.37
CA LEU A 209 4.49 0.44 4.51
C LEU A 209 3.97 1.00 5.84
N THR A 210 3.02 1.95 5.85
CA THR A 210 2.50 2.58 7.08
C THR A 210 0.99 2.52 7.25
N ALA A 211 0.26 1.99 6.26
CA ALA A 211 -0.99 1.35 6.61
C ALA A 211 -0.68 0.41 7.77
N PRO A 212 -1.48 0.40 8.84
CA PRO A 212 -1.36 -0.64 9.83
C PRO A 212 -1.24 -1.94 9.02
N SER A 213 -0.14 -2.68 9.19
CA SER A 213 -0.30 -4.12 9.17
C SER A 213 -1.53 -4.31 10.04
N ALA A 214 -2.67 -4.72 9.48
CA ALA A 214 -3.80 -5.10 10.30
C ALA A 214 -3.19 -6.12 11.27
N ALA A 215 -2.98 -5.67 12.51
CA ALA A 215 -1.83 -6.05 13.30
C ALA A 215 -1.76 -7.55 13.44
N GLY A 216 -0.87 -8.25 12.72
CA GLY A 216 -0.80 -9.70 12.81
C GLY A 216 -2.18 -10.34 12.96
N GLY A 217 -3.18 -9.81 12.24
CA GLY A 217 -4.38 -10.55 12.03
C GLY A 217 -3.86 -11.65 11.16
N ALA A 218 -3.54 -12.81 11.76
CA ALA A 218 -3.66 -14.05 11.03
C ALA A 218 -4.85 -13.85 10.09
N LEU A 219 -4.64 -13.92 8.77
CA LEU A 219 -5.74 -13.90 7.81
C LEU A 219 -6.84 -14.71 8.48
N ALA A 220 -7.96 -14.06 8.85
CA ALA A 220 -8.85 -14.62 9.86
C ALA A 220 -9.04 -16.09 9.51
N GLU A 221 -8.48 -16.98 10.35
CA GLU A 221 -8.26 -18.35 9.90
C GLU A 221 -9.62 -18.89 9.55
N THR A 222 -9.83 -19.13 8.27
CA THR A 222 -11.15 -19.47 7.79
C THR A 222 -11.20 -20.96 7.59
N THR A 223 -12.21 -21.57 8.20
CA THR A 223 -12.62 -22.92 7.89
C THR A 223 -13.67 -22.93 6.77
N ALA A 224 -14.20 -21.76 6.40
CA ALA A 224 -15.23 -21.60 5.40
C ALA A 224 -14.63 -21.28 4.03
N VAL A 225 -14.86 -22.18 3.08
CA VAL A 225 -14.62 -21.95 1.65
C VAL A 225 -15.97 -21.77 0.94
N VAL A 226 -16.02 -20.83 0.01
CA VAL A 226 -17.18 -20.47 -0.80
C VAL A 226 -16.84 -20.72 -2.26
N PHE A 227 -17.79 -21.25 -3.02
CA PHE A 227 -17.63 -21.37 -4.46
C PHE A 227 -17.57 -19.97 -5.11
N PRO A 228 -16.62 -19.69 -6.02
CA PRO A 228 -16.30 -18.32 -6.44
C PRO A 228 -17.35 -17.66 -7.36
N LEU A 229 -18.47 -18.34 -7.62
CA LEU A 229 -19.62 -17.83 -8.38
C LEU A 229 -20.93 -18.15 -7.64
N PRO A 230 -21.93 -17.26 -7.68
CA PRO A 230 -23.24 -17.53 -7.10
C PRO A 230 -23.90 -18.81 -7.64
N SER A 231 -24.70 -19.48 -6.82
CA SER A 231 -25.41 -20.69 -7.23
C SER A 231 -26.32 -20.45 -8.44
N GLY A 232 -26.25 -21.31 -9.45
CA GLY A 232 -27.14 -21.26 -10.62
C GLY A 232 -26.76 -20.23 -11.69
N THR A 233 -25.62 -19.55 -11.56
CA THR A 233 -25.16 -18.54 -12.55
C THR A 233 -24.06 -19.04 -13.48
N TRP A 234 -23.68 -20.31 -13.40
CA TRP A 234 -22.49 -20.83 -14.08
C TRP A 234 -22.65 -22.26 -14.57
N THR A 235 -21.78 -22.66 -15.52
CA THR A 235 -21.66 -24.02 -16.04
C THR A 235 -20.16 -24.37 -16.16
N PRO A 236 -19.69 -25.53 -15.64
CA PRO A 236 -18.30 -25.93 -15.81
C PRO A 236 -18.02 -26.22 -17.28
N THR A 237 -16.88 -25.74 -17.80
CA THR A 237 -16.56 -25.82 -19.24
C THR A 237 -15.19 -26.39 -19.55
N SER A 238 -14.20 -26.17 -18.70
CA SER A 238 -12.87 -26.77 -18.86
C SER A 238 -12.25 -27.06 -17.51
N ASP A 239 -11.72 -28.27 -17.36
CA ASP A 239 -11.04 -28.70 -16.15
C ASP A 239 -9.54 -28.29 -16.16
N PHE A 240 -8.91 -28.42 -15.00
CA PHE A 240 -7.47 -28.30 -14.82
C PHE A 240 -6.70 -29.40 -15.56
N GLY A 241 -5.48 -29.09 -16.01
CA GLY A 241 -4.53 -30.09 -16.52
C GLY A 241 -4.05 -29.85 -17.95
N MET A 242 -3.27 -30.80 -18.47
CA MET A 242 -2.65 -30.67 -19.79
C MET A 242 -3.70 -30.78 -20.91
N ARG A 243 -3.91 -29.69 -21.64
CA ARG A 243 -4.84 -29.66 -22.78
C ARG A 243 -4.25 -28.93 -23.97
N VAL A 244 -4.83 -29.14 -25.14
CA VAL A 244 -4.57 -28.28 -26.30
C VAL A 244 -5.28 -26.96 -26.05
N ASN A 245 -4.52 -25.87 -25.96
CA ASN A 245 -5.09 -24.54 -25.74
C ASN A 245 -5.97 -24.16 -26.94
N PRO A 246 -7.25 -23.82 -26.74
CA PRO A 246 -8.20 -23.59 -27.84
C PRO A 246 -7.92 -22.31 -28.63
N VAL A 247 -7.14 -21.39 -28.08
CA VAL A 247 -6.76 -20.13 -28.74
C VAL A 247 -5.46 -20.29 -29.54
N THR A 248 -4.50 -21.08 -29.05
CA THR A 248 -3.18 -21.23 -29.71
C THR A 248 -2.96 -22.53 -30.46
N GLY A 249 -3.75 -23.57 -30.18
CA GLY A 249 -3.53 -24.93 -30.68
C GLY A 249 -2.33 -25.65 -30.05
N ILE A 250 -1.67 -25.07 -29.05
CA ILE A 250 -0.48 -25.65 -28.40
C ILE A 250 -0.90 -26.45 -27.16
N ARG A 251 -0.35 -27.65 -26.99
CA ARG A 251 -0.53 -28.44 -25.77
C ARG A 251 0.19 -27.77 -24.59
N THR A 252 -0.57 -27.28 -23.62
CA THR A 252 -0.08 -26.52 -22.47
C THR A 252 -0.87 -26.89 -21.22
N LEU A 253 -0.33 -26.54 -20.05
CA LEU A 253 -1.04 -26.71 -18.80
C LEU A 253 -2.15 -25.66 -18.70
N HIS A 254 -3.37 -26.11 -18.43
CA HIS A 254 -4.43 -25.26 -17.94
C HIS A 254 -4.33 -25.20 -16.42
N ALA A 255 -3.89 -24.05 -15.91
CA ALA A 255 -3.53 -23.85 -14.49
C ALA A 255 -4.75 -23.68 -13.56
N GLY A 256 -5.98 -23.81 -14.09
CA GLY A 256 -7.21 -23.60 -13.33
C GLY A 256 -8.38 -24.35 -13.92
N ALA A 257 -9.57 -24.01 -13.44
CA ALA A 257 -10.86 -24.47 -13.96
C ALA A 257 -11.65 -23.30 -14.54
N ASP A 258 -12.35 -23.54 -15.66
CA ASP A 258 -13.13 -22.54 -16.37
C ASP A 258 -14.63 -22.77 -16.16
N TYR A 259 -15.32 -21.73 -15.67
CA TYR A 259 -16.76 -21.74 -15.43
C TYR A 259 -17.43 -20.67 -16.30
N ALA A 260 -18.15 -21.09 -17.34
CA ALA A 260 -18.92 -20.17 -18.19
C ALA A 260 -20.03 -19.52 -17.38
N ALA A 261 -20.14 -18.19 -17.51
CA ALA A 261 -21.14 -17.38 -16.83
C ALA A 261 -21.37 -16.10 -17.65
N ALA A 262 -22.55 -15.50 -17.51
CA ALA A 262 -22.84 -14.25 -18.23
C ALA A 262 -21.88 -13.14 -17.81
N SER A 263 -21.48 -12.26 -18.73
CA SER A 263 -20.66 -11.10 -18.36
C SER A 263 -21.42 -10.20 -17.38
N GLY A 264 -20.72 -9.70 -16.35
CA GLY A 264 -21.32 -8.98 -15.24
C GLY A 264 -21.75 -9.89 -14.07
N THR A 265 -21.69 -11.22 -14.20
CA THR A 265 -21.95 -12.12 -13.07
C THR A 265 -20.94 -11.84 -11.94
N PRO A 266 -21.38 -11.67 -10.67
CA PRO A 266 -20.48 -11.45 -9.56
C PRO A 266 -19.45 -12.57 -9.40
N ILE A 267 -18.19 -12.19 -9.19
CA ILE A 267 -17.10 -13.07 -8.76
C ILE A 267 -16.92 -12.88 -7.26
N LEU A 268 -16.90 -13.98 -6.52
CA LEU A 268 -16.83 -13.99 -5.06
C LEU A 268 -15.46 -14.47 -4.58
N ALA A 269 -14.94 -13.87 -3.50
CA ALA A 269 -13.76 -14.40 -2.82
C ALA A 269 -14.06 -15.80 -2.26
N ALA A 270 -13.19 -16.76 -2.58
CA ALA A 270 -13.36 -18.16 -2.16
C ALA A 270 -13.20 -18.36 -0.65
N ALA A 271 -12.50 -17.45 0.03
CA ALA A 271 -12.22 -17.51 1.46
C ALA A 271 -11.92 -16.11 1.99
N ASP A 272 -11.95 -15.93 3.31
CA ASP A 272 -11.37 -14.74 3.95
C ASP A 272 -9.90 -14.63 3.51
N GLY A 273 -9.46 -13.41 3.22
CA GLY A 273 -8.15 -13.25 2.61
C GLY A 273 -7.71 -11.82 2.43
N ARG A 274 -6.52 -11.66 1.85
CA ARG A 274 -5.95 -10.37 1.49
C ARG A 274 -5.61 -10.33 0.01
N VAL A 275 -6.04 -9.27 -0.66
CA VAL A 275 -5.77 -9.07 -2.09
C VAL A 275 -4.29 -8.80 -2.31
N LEU A 276 -3.62 -9.67 -3.05
CA LEU A 276 -2.22 -9.55 -3.47
C LEU A 276 -2.06 -8.77 -4.78
N ALA A 277 -2.99 -8.96 -5.71
CA ALA A 277 -3.00 -8.29 -7.02
C ALA A 277 -4.42 -7.99 -7.47
N ALA A 278 -4.60 -6.89 -8.19
CA ALA A 278 -5.85 -6.52 -8.85
C ALA A 278 -5.55 -5.65 -10.08
N GLY A 279 -5.69 -6.19 -11.29
CA GLY A 279 -5.36 -5.48 -12.53
C GLY A 279 -5.09 -6.41 -13.72
N PRO A 280 -4.52 -5.92 -14.83
CA PRO A 280 -4.25 -6.74 -16.01
C PRO A 280 -3.00 -7.61 -15.88
N ARG A 281 -3.08 -8.91 -16.26
CA ARG A 281 -1.96 -9.87 -16.35
C ARG A 281 -2.08 -10.77 -17.59
N GLY A 282 -1.39 -10.38 -18.66
CA GLY A 282 -1.12 -11.24 -19.82
C GLY A 282 -2.35 -12.03 -20.31
N GLY A 283 -2.23 -13.36 -20.31
CA GLY A 283 -3.29 -14.27 -20.77
C GLY A 283 -4.58 -14.23 -19.94
N LEU A 284 -4.50 -13.89 -18.66
CA LEU A 284 -5.66 -13.83 -17.75
C LEU A 284 -6.53 -12.59 -17.98
N GLY A 285 -6.06 -11.59 -18.75
CA GLY A 285 -6.77 -10.31 -18.84
C GLY A 285 -6.75 -9.58 -17.50
N ASN A 286 -7.85 -8.95 -17.11
CA ASN A 286 -7.98 -8.39 -15.77
C ASN A 286 -8.18 -9.53 -14.76
N HIS A 287 -7.42 -9.51 -13.67
CA HIS A 287 -7.42 -10.56 -12.67
C HIS A 287 -7.31 -10.01 -11.25
N ILE A 288 -7.64 -10.87 -10.29
CA ILE A 288 -7.43 -10.66 -8.86
C ILE A 288 -6.67 -11.87 -8.30
N GLU A 289 -5.71 -11.62 -7.41
CA GLU A 289 -5.02 -12.65 -6.61
C GLU A 289 -5.29 -12.40 -5.14
N ILE A 290 -5.64 -13.44 -4.39
CA ILE A 290 -5.97 -13.33 -2.96
C ILE A 290 -5.20 -14.40 -2.18
N GLU A 291 -4.50 -13.98 -1.14
CA GLU A 291 -3.87 -14.85 -0.15
C GLU A 291 -4.87 -15.16 0.97
N HIS A 292 -4.94 -16.43 1.35
CA HIS A 292 -5.81 -16.95 2.39
C HIS A 292 -4.99 -17.73 3.41
N THR A 293 -5.42 -17.76 4.67
CA THR A 293 -5.02 -18.80 5.61
C THR A 293 -6.24 -19.68 5.86
N ILE A 294 -6.19 -20.91 5.33
CA ILE A 294 -7.28 -21.89 5.41
C ILE A 294 -6.75 -23.08 6.20
N ASN A 295 -7.36 -23.37 7.36
CA ASN A 295 -6.91 -24.43 8.27
C ASN A 295 -5.40 -24.38 8.56
N GLY A 296 -4.89 -23.20 8.89
CA GLY A 296 -3.47 -22.94 9.17
C GLY A 296 -2.53 -22.99 7.97
N THR A 297 -3.03 -23.19 6.75
CA THR A 297 -2.21 -23.26 5.52
C THR A 297 -2.41 -22.03 4.65
N THR A 298 -1.32 -21.44 4.15
CA THR A 298 -1.37 -20.32 3.22
C THR A 298 -1.74 -20.80 1.82
N VAL A 299 -2.82 -20.28 1.24
CA VAL A 299 -3.28 -20.62 -0.11
C VAL A 299 -3.49 -19.34 -0.90
N VAL A 300 -3.05 -19.29 -2.15
CA VAL A 300 -3.38 -18.20 -3.08
C VAL A 300 -4.42 -18.67 -4.07
N THR A 301 -5.46 -17.86 -4.29
CA THR A 301 -6.44 -18.06 -5.36
C THR A 301 -6.34 -16.96 -6.42
N ILE A 302 -6.58 -17.32 -7.68
CA ILE A 302 -6.53 -16.40 -8.82
C ILE A 302 -7.88 -16.41 -9.53
N TYR A 303 -8.38 -15.22 -9.88
CA TYR A 303 -9.65 -14.99 -10.57
C TYR A 303 -9.37 -14.23 -11.87
N GLY A 304 -9.50 -14.87 -13.02
CA GLY A 304 -9.17 -14.31 -14.33
C GLY A 304 -10.37 -13.88 -15.18
N HIS A 305 -10.06 -13.25 -16.31
CA HIS A 305 -10.96 -12.79 -17.36
C HIS A 305 -12.02 -11.76 -16.91
N ILE A 306 -11.74 -10.99 -15.85
CA ILE A 306 -12.64 -9.97 -15.31
C ILE A 306 -12.94 -8.91 -16.38
N ARG A 307 -14.18 -8.44 -16.49
CA ARG A 307 -14.53 -7.40 -17.49
C ARG A 307 -13.83 -6.08 -17.20
N ASP A 308 -13.69 -5.23 -18.20
CA ASP A 308 -13.19 -3.86 -17.99
C ASP A 308 -14.10 -3.09 -17.03
N GLY A 309 -13.49 -2.42 -16.05
CA GLY A 309 -14.20 -1.73 -14.97
C GLY A 309 -14.89 -2.65 -13.95
N GLY A 310 -14.71 -3.98 -14.04
CA GLY A 310 -15.37 -4.96 -13.19
C GLY A 310 -14.55 -5.43 -11.98
N ILE A 311 -13.45 -4.77 -11.62
CA ILE A 311 -12.68 -5.07 -10.40
C ILE A 311 -13.20 -4.17 -9.28
N HIS A 312 -13.61 -4.77 -8.16
CA HIS A 312 -14.24 -4.07 -7.03
C HIS A 312 -13.36 -3.99 -5.77
N VAL A 313 -12.12 -4.45 -5.87
CA VAL A 313 -11.14 -4.46 -4.77
C VAL A 313 -9.78 -3.93 -5.23
N ALA A 314 -9.00 -3.43 -4.28
CA ALA A 314 -7.63 -2.98 -4.47
C ALA A 314 -6.65 -3.87 -3.70
N VAL A 315 -5.38 -3.86 -4.14
CA VAL A 315 -4.28 -4.53 -3.44
C VAL A 315 -4.24 -4.09 -1.97
N GLY A 316 -4.10 -5.07 -1.08
CA GLY A 316 -4.08 -4.87 0.37
C GLY A 316 -5.46 -4.89 1.04
N ASN A 317 -6.57 -4.86 0.31
CA ASN A 317 -7.90 -5.04 0.90
C ASN A 317 -8.00 -6.43 1.55
N THR A 318 -8.57 -6.47 2.76
CA THR A 318 -9.08 -7.72 3.34
C THR A 318 -10.45 -8.00 2.75
N VAL A 319 -10.69 -9.24 2.35
CA VAL A 319 -11.98 -9.71 1.85
C VAL A 319 -12.52 -10.80 2.76
N ARG A 320 -13.85 -10.97 2.75
CA ARG A 320 -14.51 -12.10 3.40
C ARG A 320 -14.91 -13.16 2.37
N ALA A 321 -14.99 -14.42 2.79
CA ALA A 321 -15.54 -15.49 1.98
C ALA A 321 -16.95 -15.10 1.48
N GLY A 322 -17.18 -15.21 0.17
CA GLY A 322 -18.44 -14.81 -0.47
C GLY A 322 -18.61 -13.31 -0.72
N GLN A 323 -17.64 -12.47 -0.36
CA GLN A 323 -17.62 -11.05 -0.74
C GLN A 323 -17.44 -10.92 -2.25
N GLN A 324 -18.21 -10.05 -2.89
CA GLN A 324 -17.98 -9.73 -4.31
C GLN A 324 -16.67 -8.95 -4.47
N ILE A 325 -15.80 -9.48 -5.33
CA ILE A 325 -14.48 -8.91 -5.63
C ILE A 325 -14.37 -8.42 -7.08
N GLY A 326 -15.23 -8.94 -7.97
CA GLY A 326 -15.28 -8.49 -9.35
C GLY A 326 -16.48 -9.02 -10.14
N GLU A 327 -16.37 -8.94 -11.46
CA GLU A 327 -17.42 -9.34 -12.40
C GLU A 327 -16.87 -10.13 -13.59
N VAL A 328 -17.54 -11.23 -13.92
CA VAL A 328 -17.19 -12.08 -15.07
C VAL A 328 -17.13 -11.25 -16.36
N GLY A 329 -16.09 -11.50 -17.14
CA GLY A 329 -15.88 -10.89 -18.45
C GLY A 329 -15.23 -11.86 -19.40
N SER A 330 -14.56 -11.29 -20.42
CA SER A 330 -13.86 -12.05 -21.45
C SER A 330 -12.55 -11.36 -21.84
N THR A 331 -11.91 -10.65 -20.90
CA THR A 331 -10.65 -9.94 -21.15
C THR A 331 -9.48 -10.92 -21.25
N GLY A 332 -8.39 -10.50 -21.90
CA GLY A 332 -7.23 -11.37 -22.13
C GLY A 332 -7.50 -12.44 -23.18
N ARG A 333 -6.96 -13.65 -22.97
CA ARG A 333 -7.05 -14.76 -23.94
C ARG A 333 -8.23 -15.66 -23.61
N SER A 334 -9.42 -15.19 -23.96
CA SER A 334 -10.68 -15.89 -23.71
C SER A 334 -11.49 -16.07 -25.00
N THR A 335 -12.24 -17.18 -25.11
CA THR A 335 -13.15 -17.45 -26.23
C THR A 335 -14.59 -16.98 -25.97
N GLY A 336 -14.90 -16.53 -24.74
CA GLY A 336 -16.21 -16.02 -24.34
C GLY A 336 -16.31 -15.82 -22.83
N PRO A 337 -17.38 -15.20 -22.31
CA PRO A 337 -17.49 -14.88 -20.88
C PRO A 337 -17.42 -16.10 -19.96
N HIS A 338 -16.41 -16.12 -19.08
CA HIS A 338 -16.22 -17.17 -18.06
C HIS A 338 -15.30 -16.67 -16.93
N LEU A 339 -15.36 -17.35 -15.78
CA LEU A 339 -14.34 -17.23 -14.74
C LEU A 339 -13.27 -18.30 -14.98
N HIS A 340 -12.01 -17.88 -15.07
CA HIS A 340 -10.86 -18.76 -14.90
C HIS A 340 -10.43 -18.71 -13.43
N PHE A 341 -10.45 -19.85 -12.73
CA PHE A 341 -10.15 -19.93 -11.30
C PHE A 341 -8.95 -20.85 -11.05
N GLU A 342 -7.92 -20.36 -10.38
CA GLU A 342 -6.73 -21.14 -10.00
C GLU A 342 -6.58 -21.22 -8.47
N VAL A 343 -5.97 -22.32 -7.99
CA VAL A 343 -5.62 -22.54 -6.58
C VAL A 343 -4.16 -22.91 -6.47
N HIS A 344 -3.45 -22.24 -5.56
CA HIS A 344 -2.00 -22.37 -5.34
C HIS A 344 -1.71 -22.60 -3.85
N PRO A 345 -1.49 -23.85 -3.42
CA PRO A 345 -1.47 -24.24 -1.99
C PRO A 345 -0.18 -23.87 -1.23
N ASP A 346 0.88 -23.47 -1.91
CA ASP A 346 2.16 -23.10 -1.28
C ASP A 346 2.36 -21.57 -1.18
N GLY A 347 1.27 -20.79 -1.29
CA GLY A 347 1.31 -19.33 -1.23
C GLY A 347 2.05 -18.64 -2.38
N THR A 348 2.48 -19.40 -3.41
CA THR A 348 3.16 -18.86 -4.58
C THR A 348 2.47 -19.30 -5.88
N PRO A 349 2.34 -18.44 -6.91
CA PRO A 349 1.66 -18.78 -8.18
C PRO A 349 2.34 -19.86 -9.06
N GLY A 350 3.30 -20.62 -8.54
CA GLY A 350 4.19 -21.50 -9.32
C GLY A 350 3.71 -22.94 -9.46
N ALA A 351 2.85 -23.41 -8.56
CA ALA A 351 2.42 -24.81 -8.48
C ALA A 351 0.89 -24.91 -8.34
N PRO A 352 0.13 -24.62 -9.41
CA PRO A 352 -1.33 -24.71 -9.36
C PRO A 352 -1.77 -26.17 -9.19
N ILE A 353 -2.83 -26.37 -8.42
CA ILE A 353 -3.53 -27.66 -8.28
C ILE A 353 -4.92 -27.57 -8.91
N ASP A 354 -5.55 -28.74 -9.10
CA ASP A 354 -6.92 -28.80 -9.59
C ASP A 354 -7.89 -28.15 -8.58
N PRO A 355 -8.59 -27.04 -8.95
CA PRO A 355 -9.52 -26.36 -8.05
C PRO A 355 -10.74 -27.20 -7.70
N VAL A 356 -11.16 -28.14 -8.56
CA VAL A 356 -12.40 -28.92 -8.37
C VAL A 356 -12.32 -29.84 -7.14
N PRO A 357 -11.33 -30.75 -7.01
CA PRO A 357 -11.18 -31.56 -5.82
C PRO A 357 -10.81 -30.73 -4.59
N TRP A 358 -10.11 -29.60 -4.76
CA TRP A 358 -9.79 -28.71 -3.64
C TRP A 358 -11.05 -28.06 -3.04
N LEU A 359 -11.93 -27.50 -3.88
CA LEU A 359 -13.22 -26.94 -3.46
C LEU A 359 -14.11 -28.01 -2.80
N ALA A 360 -14.14 -29.21 -3.36
CA ALA A 360 -14.91 -30.33 -2.80
C ALA A 360 -14.39 -30.78 -1.43
N ALA A 361 -13.06 -30.92 -1.28
CA ALA A 361 -12.43 -31.31 -0.02
C ALA A 361 -12.61 -30.24 1.08
N ALA A 362 -12.65 -28.96 0.71
CA ALA A 362 -12.92 -27.86 1.61
C ALA A 362 -14.41 -27.70 1.98
N GLY A 363 -15.31 -28.49 1.39
CA GLY A 363 -16.75 -28.38 1.62
C GLY A 363 -17.34 -27.06 1.13
N ALA A 364 -16.85 -26.54 0.00
CA ALA A 364 -17.18 -25.21 -0.49
C ALA A 364 -18.71 -24.99 -0.58
N THR A 365 -19.20 -23.97 0.11
CA THR A 365 -20.62 -23.62 0.10
C THR A 365 -20.95 -22.74 -1.11
N HIS A 366 -22.14 -22.89 -1.68
CA HIS A 366 -22.60 -22.03 -2.76
C HIS A 366 -23.43 -20.88 -2.21
N ALA A 367 -22.92 -19.65 -2.34
CA ALA A 367 -23.68 -18.46 -1.97
C ALA A 367 -24.81 -18.19 -2.98
N ALA A 368 -26.01 -17.91 -2.48
CA ALA A 368 -27.14 -17.56 -3.35
C ALA A 368 -27.01 -16.14 -3.96
N ARG A 369 -26.30 -15.24 -3.28
CA ARG A 369 -26.03 -13.84 -3.68
C ARG A 369 -24.71 -13.35 -3.08
N ALA A 370 -24.14 -12.29 -3.67
CA ALA A 370 -22.96 -11.59 -3.14
C ALA A 370 -23.23 -10.92 -1.79
N VAL A 371 -22.26 -10.96 -0.88
CA VAL A 371 -22.26 -10.14 0.35
C VAL A 371 -21.65 -8.78 0.01
N THR A 372 -22.46 -7.71 0.06
CA THR A 372 -22.00 -6.34 -0.12
C THR A 372 -21.49 -5.80 1.22
N SER A 373 -20.26 -5.30 1.26
CA SER A 373 -19.68 -4.69 2.46
C SER A 373 -20.28 -3.30 2.71
N GLU A 374 -21.32 -3.20 3.53
CA GLU A 374 -21.70 -1.91 4.12
C GLU A 374 -20.69 -1.58 5.23
N TRP A 375 -19.85 -0.56 5.02
CA TRP A 375 -18.99 -0.01 6.07
C TRP A 375 -19.66 1.22 6.67
N CYS A 376 -19.83 1.18 7.99
CA CYS A 376 -20.26 2.28 8.84
C CYS A 376 -19.46 3.56 8.58
N SER A 377 -20.18 4.63 8.29
CA SER A 377 -19.71 6.00 8.51
C SER A 377 -20.01 6.37 9.96
N ALA A 378 -18.97 6.63 10.76
CA ALA A 378 -19.05 7.39 12.00
C ALA A 378 -17.69 8.05 12.26
#